data_AF-A0A5E4LR19-F1
#
_entry.id   AF-A0A5E4LR19-F1
#
_cell.length_a   1.000
_cell.length_b   1.000
_cell.length_c   1.000
_cell.angle_alpha   90.00
_cell.angle_beta   90.00
_cell.angle_gamma   90.00
#
_symmetry.space_group_name_H-M   'P 1'
#
loop_
_entity.id
_entity.type
_entity.pdbx_description
1 polymer ?
#
loop_
_entity_poly.entity_id
_entity_poly.type
_entity_poly.pdbx_seq_one_letter_code
_entity_poly.pdbx_strand_id
1 'polypeptide(L)' 'MNDVIAVLIKKLSSKSVLERKEAIRGLKQHMGNSHMARLSLDYISEHDPSYTIRNLARQALPTQEKTPIWERTHVFSTEG' A
#
# COMPACT_ATOMS: atom_id res chain seq x y z
N MET A 1 5.41 -10.19 18.46
CA MET A 1 4.69 -9.38 17.45
C MET A 1 5.32 -9.48 16.05
N ASN A 2 6.64 -9.59 15.90
CA ASN A 2 7.28 -9.68 14.57
C ASN A 2 6.96 -10.97 13.78
N ASP A 3 6.62 -12.08 14.45
CA ASP A 3 6.40 -13.37 13.79
C ASP A 3 5.19 -13.37 12.84
N VAL A 4 4.12 -12.65 13.19
CA VAL A 4 2.90 -12.58 12.37
C VAL A 4 3.18 -11.90 11.03
N ILE A 5 3.99 -10.84 11.03
CA ILE A 5 4.32 -10.09 9.80
C ILE A 5 5.20 -10.93 8.89
N ALA A 6 6.19 -11.64 9.45
CA ALA A 6 7.03 -12.55 8.68
C ALA A 6 6.19 -13.66 8.00
N VAL A 7 5.19 -14.21 8.70
CA VAL A 7 4.25 -15.19 8.12
C VAL A 7 3.45 -14.59 6.98
N LEU A 8 2.92 -13.37 7.14
CA LEU A 8 2.16 -12.68 6.09
C LEU A 8 3.04 -12.39 4.86
N ILE A 9 4.29 -11.96 5.06
CA ILE A 9 5.25 -11.75 3.97
C ILE A 9 5.51 -13.05 3.21
N LYS A 10 5.69 -14.16 3.92
CA LYS A 10 5.86 -15.47 3.28
C LYS A 10 4.64 -15.85 2.43
N LYS A 11 3.42 -15.58 2.92
CA LYS A 11 2.17 -15.84 2.18
C LYS A 11 2.04 -15.01 0.89
N LEU A 12 2.67 -13.85 0.80
CA LEU A 12 2.71 -13.07 -0.45
C LEU A 12 3.44 -13.79 -1.58
N SER A 13 4.29 -14.77 -1.30
CA SER A 13 4.96 -15.58 -2.33
C SER A 13 4.16 -16.82 -2.75
N SER A 14 2.95 -17.01 -2.21
CA SER A 14 2.11 -18.17 -2.56
C SER A 14 1.66 -18.13 -4.01
N LYS A 15 1.54 -19.30 -4.63
CA LYS A 15 0.89 -19.45 -5.95
C LYS A 15 -0.60 -19.10 -5.89
N SER A 16 -1.23 -19.27 -4.73
CA SER A 16 -2.65 -18.99 -4.52
C SER A 16 -2.92 -17.50 -4.45
N VAL A 17 -3.72 -16.99 -5.39
CA VAL A 17 -4.20 -15.59 -5.37
C VAL A 17 -5.00 -15.30 -4.10
N LEU A 18 -5.76 -16.28 -3.59
CA LEU A 18 -6.56 -16.12 -2.38
C LEU A 18 -5.65 -15.87 -1.16
N GLU A 19 -4.60 -16.67 -1.00
CA GLU A 19 -3.64 -16.50 0.10
C GLU A 19 -2.90 -15.17 0.03
N ARG A 20 -2.54 -14.72 -1.18
CA ARG A 20 -1.93 -13.38 -1.38
C ARG A 20 -2.89 -12.26 -1.01
N LYS A 21 -4.19 -12.39 -1.32
CA LYS A 21 -5.22 -11.41 -0.91
C LYS A 21 -5.36 -11.35 0.61
N GLU A 22 -5.39 -12.50 1.28
CA GLU A 22 -5.45 -12.55 2.75
C GLU A 22 -4.20 -11.93 3.38
N ALA A 23 -3.02 -12.21 2.82
CA ALA A 23 -1.76 -11.61 3.26
C ALA A 23 -1.80 -10.09 3.16
N ILE A 24 -2.27 -9.52 2.04
CA ILE A 24 -2.43 -8.06 1.89
C ILE A 24 -3.36 -7.47 2.96
N ARG A 25 -4.50 -8.12 3.22
CA ARG A 25 -5.45 -7.64 4.26
C ARG A 25 -4.81 -7.67 5.66
N GLY A 26 -4.08 -8.73 5.97
CA GLY A 26 -3.34 -8.83 7.23
C GLY A 26 -2.26 -7.75 7.34
N LEU A 27 -1.46 -7.55 6.30
CA LEU A 27 -0.41 -6.53 6.30
C LEU A 27 -1.00 -5.13 6.48
N LYS A 28 -2.15 -4.83 5.86
CA LYS A 28 -2.86 -3.56 6.03
C LYS A 28 -3.15 -3.25 7.50
N GLN A 29 -3.60 -4.24 8.27
CA GLN A 29 -3.91 -4.09 9.70
C GLN A 29 -2.67 -3.79 10.55
N HIS A 30 -1.48 -4.18 10.08
CA HIS A 30 -0.23 -3.99 10.79
C HIS A 30 0.60 -2.79 10.31
N MET A 31 0.12 -2.02 9.33
CA MET A 31 0.86 -0.90 8.75
C MET A 31 1.23 0.20 9.75
N GLY A 32 0.38 0.48 10.73
CA GLY A 32 0.66 1.48 11.77
C GLY A 32 1.74 1.07 12.77
N ASN A 33 1.99 -0.23 12.89
CA ASN A 33 2.87 -0.81 13.90
C ASN A 33 4.14 -1.44 13.30
N SER A 34 4.26 -1.48 11.97
CA SER A 34 5.40 -2.09 11.30
C SER A 34 5.70 -1.48 9.95
N HIS A 35 6.90 -0.93 9.85
CA HIS A 35 7.45 -0.42 8.60
C HIS A 35 7.58 -1.52 7.53
N MET A 36 7.90 -2.76 7.95
CA MET A 36 8.00 -3.91 7.04
C MET A 36 6.67 -4.22 6.35
N ALA A 37 5.54 -4.03 7.05
CA ALA A 37 4.23 -4.25 6.44
C ALA A 37 3.96 -3.25 5.30
N ARG A 38 4.35 -1.99 5.49
CA ARG A 38 4.25 -0.96 4.44
C ARG A 38 5.16 -1.27 3.25
N LEU A 39 6.44 -1.54 3.48
CA LEU A 39 7.40 -1.87 2.42
C LEU A 39 6.96 -3.11 1.61
N SER A 40 6.41 -4.11 2.28
CA SER A 40 5.90 -5.31 1.61
C SER A 40 4.70 -5.00 0.71
N LEU A 41 3.79 -4.13 1.17
CA LEU A 41 2.65 -3.70 0.36
C LEU A 41 3.07 -2.83 -0.83
N ASP A 42 4.02 -1.90 -0.63
CA ASP A 42 4.60 -1.09 -1.70
C ASP A 42 5.18 -1.99 -2.80
N TYR A 43 6.04 -2.95 -2.43
CA TYR A 43 6.66 -3.90 -3.37
C TYR A 43 5.61 -4.72 -4.15
N ILE A 44 4.62 -5.28 -3.47
CA ILE A 44 3.58 -6.10 -4.09
C ILE A 44 2.69 -5.28 -5.04
N SER A 45 2.51 -4.01 -4.75
CA SER A 45 1.73 -3.09 -5.58
C SER A 45 2.35 -2.85 -6.99
N GLU A 46 3.65 -3.10 -7.12
CA GLU A 46 4.42 -2.91 -8.35
C GLU A 46 4.75 -4.24 -9.02
N HIS A 47 5.12 -5.26 -8.24
CA HIS A 47 5.78 -6.46 -8.77
C HIS A 47 4.95 -7.74 -8.76
N ASP A 48 3.77 -7.81 -8.12
CA ASP A 48 2.98 -9.05 -8.17
C ASP A 48 2.54 -9.35 -9.60
N PRO A 49 2.63 -10.60 -10.09
CA PRO A 49 2.21 -10.93 -11.45
C PRO A 49 0.71 -10.68 -11.70
N SER A 50 -0.12 -10.77 -10.66
CA SER A 50 -1.57 -10.56 -10.77
C SER A 50 -1.93 -9.07 -10.65
N TYR A 51 -2.57 -8.54 -11.69
CA TYR A 51 -3.11 -7.16 -11.67
C TYR A 51 -4.03 -6.92 -10.47
N THR A 52 -4.89 -7.89 -10.15
CA THR A 52 -5.83 -7.81 -9.03
C THR A 52 -5.09 -7.65 -7.69
N ILE A 53 -3.99 -8.38 -7.51
CA ILE A 53 -3.17 -8.29 -6.29
C ILE A 53 -2.46 -6.94 -6.22
N ARG A 54 -1.85 -6.50 -7.33
CA ARG A 54 -1.23 -5.16 -7.41
C ARG A 54 -2.22 -4.06 -7.02
N ASN A 55 -3.42 -4.08 -7.61
CA ASN A 55 -4.46 -3.08 -7.33
C ASN A 55 -4.92 -3.13 -5.87
N LEU A 56 -5.10 -4.34 -5.30
CA LEU A 56 -5.48 -4.49 -3.90
C LEU A 56 -4.40 -3.96 -2.94
N ALA A 57 -3.12 -4.19 -3.24
CA ALA A 57 -2.03 -3.65 -2.45
C ALA A 57 -1.99 -2.12 -2.51
N ARG A 58 -2.22 -1.50 -3.68
CA ARG A 58 -2.33 -0.02 -3.80
C ARG A 58 -3.46 0.55 -2.95
N GLN A 59 -4.61 -0.12 -2.92
CA GLN A 59 -5.75 0.29 -2.09
C GLN A 59 -5.53 0.03 -0.59
N ALA A 60 -4.59 -0.84 -0.24
CA ALA A 60 -4.23 -1.10 1.15
C ALA A 60 -3.31 0.01 1.70
N LEU A 61 -2.46 0.58 0.85
CA LEU A 61 -1.63 1.72 1.20
C LEU A 61 -2.50 2.96 1.48
N PRO A 62 -2.15 3.79 2.47
CA PRO A 62 -2.84 5.05 2.68
C PRO A 62 -2.69 5.88 1.40
N THR A 63 -3.79 6.43 0.92
CA THR A 63 -3.78 7.40 -0.16
C THR A 63 -2.82 8.50 0.27
N GLN A 64 -1.67 8.63 -0.40
CA GLN A 64 -0.95 9.89 -0.34
C GLN A 64 -1.98 10.92 -0.75
N GLU A 65 -2.33 11.84 0.15
CA GLU A 65 -3.04 13.05 -0.21
C GLU A 65 -2.20 13.71 -1.30
N LYS A 66 -2.53 13.43 -2.56
CA LYS A 66 -2.11 14.28 -3.66
C LYS A 66 -2.88 15.56 -3.37
N THR A 67 -2.21 16.53 -2.76
CA THR A 67 -2.72 17.90 -2.66
C THR A 67 -3.31 18.22 -4.03
N PRO A 68 -4.62 18.47 -4.11
CA PRO A 68 -5.25 18.58 -5.40
C PRO A 68 -4.67 19.80 -6.12
N ILE A 69 -4.44 19.64 -7.43
CA ILE A 69 -3.64 20.56 -8.25
C ILE A 69 -4.17 22.01 -8.23
N TRP A 70 -5.46 22.21 -7.90
CA TRP A 70 -6.11 23.52 -7.83
C TRP A 70 -5.68 24.41 -6.64
N GLU A 71 -5.05 23.87 -5.60
CA GLU A 71 -4.44 24.70 -4.53
C GLU A 71 -3.11 25.35 -4.96
N ARG A 72 -2.49 24.94 -6.07
CA ARG A 72 -1.23 25.53 -6.56
C ARG A 72 -1.41 26.82 -7.36
N THR A 73 -2.65 27.24 -7.63
CA THR A 73 -2.95 28.38 -8.51
C THR A 73 -3.36 29.67 -7.81
N HIS A 74 -3.41 29.73 -6.47
CA HIS A 74 -3.82 30.93 -5.73
C HIS A 74 -2.65 31.79 -5.19
N VAL A 75 -1.56 31.92 -5.94
CA VAL A 75 -0.47 32.86 -5.61
C VAL A 75 -0.26 33.89 -6.72
N PHE A 76 -1.34 34.49 -7.23
CA PHE A 76 -1.27 35.74 -7.98
C PHE A 76 -2.55 36.54 -7.72
N SER A 77 -2.52 37.35 -6.66
CA SER A 77 -3.25 38.62 -6.53
C SER A 77 -2.66 39.38 -5.33
N THR A 78 -1.39 39.77 -5.45
CA THR A 78 -0.87 40.92 -4.72
C THR A 78 -0.83 42.09 -5.70
N GLU A 79 -1.59 43.12 -5.32
CA GLU A 79 -1.45 44.54 -5.65
C GLU A 79 -1.94 45.04 -7.02
N GLY A 80 -2.94 45.93 -6.91
CA GLY A 80 -3.51 46.83 -7.90
C GLY A 80 -4.59 47.65 -7.24
#